data_AF-A0A285URV6-F1
#
_entry.id   AF-A0A285URV6-F1
#
_cell.length_a   1.000
_cell.length_b   1.000
_cell.length_c   1.000
_cell.angle_alpha   90.00
_cell.angle_beta   90.00
_cell.angle_gamma   90.00
#
_symmetry.space_group_name_H-M   'P 1'
#
loop_
_entity.id
_entity.type
_entity.pdbx_description
1 polymer ?
#
loop_
_entity_poly.entity_id
_entity_poly.type
_entity_poly.pdbx_seq_one_letter_code
_entity_poly.pdbx_strand_id
1 'polypeptide(L)' 'MLTFLLILLLIGIVLFTHFVVTYLIENNLKMIGVLVGFVGLIAAMMIVYFIMTNITGFVAGELDFFYND' A
#
# COMPACT_ATOMS: atom_id res chain seq x y z
N MET A 1 8.06 -16.39 0.78
CA MET A 1 7.02 -16.17 1.82
C MET A 1 6.56 -14.71 1.89
N LEU A 2 7.47 -13.73 1.96
CA LEU A 2 7.13 -12.30 2.04
C LEU A 2 6.21 -11.81 0.89
N THR A 3 6.45 -12.27 -0.34
CA THR A 3 5.69 -11.87 -1.53
C THR A 3 4.22 -12.30 -1.47
N PHE A 4 3.93 -13.51 -0.98
CA PHE A 4 2.56 -13.99 -0.79
C PHE A 4 1.83 -13.20 0.29
N LEU A 5 2.53 -12.85 1.38
CA LEU A 5 1.99 -12.02 2.46
C LEU A 5 1.64 -10.61 1.94
N LEU A 6 2.51 -10.02 1.11
CA LEU A 6 2.27 -8.72 0.47
C LEU A 6 1.05 -8.73 -0.45
N ILE A 7 0.87 -9.79 -1.23
CA ILE A 7 -0.31 -9.94 -2.11
C ILE A 7 -1.59 -10.04 -1.28
N LEU A 8 -1.58 -10.85 -0.22
CA LEU A 8 -2.74 -11.02 0.66
C LEU A 8 -3.09 -9.72 1.41
N LEU A 9 -2.07 -8.98 1.84
CA LEU A 9 -2.22 -7.64 2.42
C LEU A 9 -2.88 -6.68 1.40
N LEU A 10 -2.44 -6.70 0.16
CA LEU A 10 -2.94 -5.81 -0.90
C LEU A 10 -4.42 -6.11 -1.21
N ILE A 11 -4.79 -7.39 -1.29
CA ILE A 11 -6.20 -7.82 -1.44
C ILE A 11 -7.04 -7.34 -0.24
N GLY A 12 -6.53 -7.52 0.98
CA GLY A 12 -7.23 -7.09 2.20
C GLY A 12 -7.47 -5.58 2.24
N ILE A 13 -6.48 -4.78 1.84
CA ILE A 13 -6.61 -3.32 1.75
C ILE A 13 -7.70 -2.94 0.74
N VAL A 14 -7.71 -3.55 -0.45
CA VAL A 14 -8.70 -3.26 -1.51
C VAL A 14 -10.13 -3.59 -1.05
N LEU A 15 -10.33 -4.75 -0.42
CA LEU A 15 -11.64 -5.13 0.10
C LEU A 15 -12.10 -4.20 1.22
N PHE A 16 -11.19 -3.83 2.11
CA PHE A 16 -11.48 -2.91 3.21
C PHE A 16 -11.86 -1.52 2.71
N THR A 17 -11.11 -0.95 1.76
CA THR A 17 -11.47 0.35 1.18
C THR A 17 -12.81 0.30 0.46
N HIS A 18 -13.11 -0.77 -0.26
CA HIS A 18 -14.43 -0.91 -0.89
C HIS A 18 -15.54 -0.91 0.18
N PHE A 19 -15.40 -1.69 1.25
CA PHE A 19 -16.39 -1.75 2.32
C PHE A 19 -16.62 -0.38 2.97
N VAL A 20 -15.53 0.30 3.32
CA VAL A 20 -15.57 1.61 3.97
C VAL A 20 -16.23 2.66 3.08
N VAL A 21 -15.87 2.72 1.79
CA VAL A 21 -16.46 3.67 0.84
C VAL A 21 -17.95 3.42 0.65
N THR A 22 -18.37 2.16 0.47
CA THR A 22 -19.79 1.81 0.34
C THR A 22 -20.59 2.26 1.56
N TYR A 23 -20.09 1.96 2.76
CA TYR A 23 -20.73 2.37 4.02
C TYR A 23 -20.88 3.90 4.13
N LEU A 24 -19.86 4.66 3.74
CA LEU A 24 -19.88 6.12 3.79
C LEU A 24 -20.92 6.71 2.83
N ILE A 25 -21.08 6.12 1.65
CA ILE A 25 -22.08 6.52 0.66
C ILE A 25 -23.49 6.24 1.18
N GLU A 26 -23.74 5.03 1.69
CA GLU A 26 -25.05 4.61 2.21
C GLU A 26 -25.53 5.48 3.37
N ASN A 27 -24.61 5.96 4.21
CA ASN A 27 -24.94 6.80 5.36
C ASN A 27 -24.93 8.31 5.06
N ASN A 28 -24.77 8.72 3.79
CA ASN A 28 -24.66 10.13 3.38
C ASN A 28 -23.51 10.90 4.08
N LEU A 29 -22.52 10.19 4.61
CA LEU A 29 -21.38 10.74 5.36
C LEU A 29 -20.26 11.18 4.41
N LYS A 30 -20.61 11.99 3.40
CA LYS A 30 -19.70 12.39 2.32
C LYS A 30 -18.41 13.06 2.85
N MET A 31 -18.54 13.91 3.87
CA MET A 31 -17.39 14.62 4.45
C MET A 31 -16.43 13.68 5.21
N ILE A 32 -16.97 12.67 5.90
CA ILE A 32 -16.16 11.64 6.56
C ILE A 32 -15.48 10.76 5.51
N GLY A 33 -16.13 10.49 4.38
CA GLY A 33 -15.51 9.73 3.30
C GLY A 33 -14.33 10.44 2.65
N VAL A 34 -14.39 11.76 2.51
CA VAL A 34 -13.24 12.57 2.06
C VAL A 34 -12.09 12.49 3.06
N LEU A 35 -12.36 12.61 4.37
CA LEU A 35 -11.33 12.49 5.41
C LEU A 35 -10.68 11.10 5.42
N VAL A 36 -11.48 10.05 5.35
CA VAL A 36 -10.98 8.66 5.32
C VAL A 36 -10.18 8.40 4.04
N GLY A 37 -10.63 8.90 2.88
CA GLY A 37 -9.88 8.83 1.64
C GLY A 37 -8.53 9.56 1.72
N PHE A 38 -8.50 10.72 2.38
CA PHE A 38 -7.27 11.49 2.56
C PHE A 38 -6.26 10.79 3.49
N VAL A 39 -6.73 10.21 4.60
CA VAL A 39 -5.90 9.38 5.48
C VAL A 39 -5.39 8.13 4.75
N GLY A 40 -6.26 7.49 3.96
CA GLY A 40 -5.91 6.34 3.13
C GLY A 40 -4.83 6.66 2.10
N LEU A 41 -4.89 7.83 1.46
CA LEU A 41 -3.86 8.31 0.53
C LEU A 41 -2.49 8.45 1.22
N ILE A 42 -2.44 9.06 2.41
CA ILE A 42 -1.22 9.23 3.18
C ILE A 42 -0.63 7.86 3.58
N ALA A 43 -1.48 6.94 4.04
CA ALA A 43 -1.07 5.59 4.37
C ALA A 43 -0.51 4.85 3.13
N ALA A 44 -1.17 4.96 1.98
CA ALA A 44 -0.70 4.35 0.73
C ALA A 44 0.67 4.90 0.31
N MET A 45 0.89 6.21 0.41
CA MET A 45 2.20 6.82 0.13
C MET A 45 3.32 6.25 1.00
N MET A 46 3.07 6.09 2.31
CA MET A 46 4.06 5.50 3.22
C MET A 46 4.37 4.05 2.88
N ILE A 47 3.35 3.25 2.55
CA ILE A 47 3.53 1.85 2.16
C ILE A 47 4.33 1.75 0.86
N VAL A 48 4.00 2.58 -0.15
CA VAL A 48 4.73 2.60 -1.42
C VAL A 48 6.18 3.00 -1.21
N TYR A 49 6.44 4.03 -0.41
CA TYR A 49 7.81 4.44 -0.04
C TYR A 49 8.57 3.28 0.60
N PHE A 50 7.98 2.62 1.61
CA PHE A 50 8.57 1.47 2.27
C PHE A 50 8.89 0.33 1.30
N ILE A 51 7.96 -0.03 0.42
CA ILE A 51 8.17 -1.07 -0.60
C ILE A 51 9.32 -0.67 -1.53
N MET A 52 9.32 0.56 -2.04
CA MET A 52 10.36 1.05 -2.94
C MET A 52 11.74 1.02 -2.30
N THR A 53 11.88 1.46 -1.04
CA THR A 53 13.15 1.43 -0.31
C THR A 53 13.68 0.00 -0.12
N ASN A 54 12.81 -0.95 0.22
CA ASN A 54 13.23 -2.34 0.37
C ASN A 54 13.56 -3.02 -0.96
N ILE A 55 12.82 -2.70 -2.04
CA ILE A 55 13.11 -3.20 -3.39
C ILE A 55 14.42 -2.60 -3.92
N THR A 56 14.66 -1.29 -3.75
CA THR A 56 15.93 -0.68 -4.17
C THR A 56 17.11 -1.25 -3.40
N GLY A 57 16.98 -1.49 -2.09
CA GLY A 57 18.02 -2.17 -1.31
C GLY A 57 18.30 -3.59 -1.81
N PHE A 58 17.26 -4.37 -2.13
CA PHE A 58 17.40 -5.71 -2.69
C PHE A 58 18.09 -5.70 -4.06
N VAL A 59 17.64 -4.84 -4.98
CA VAL A 59 18.20 -4.74 -6.34
C VAL A 59 19.63 -4.18 -6.32
N ALA A 60 19.93 -3.21 -5.45
CA ALA A 60 21.30 -2.69 -5.29
C ALA A 60 22.26 -3.77 -4.78
N GLY A 61 21.85 -4.62 -3.84
CA GLY A 61 22.67 -5.74 -3.35
C GLY A 61 22.93 -6.79 -4.43
N GLU A 62 21.94 -7.10 -5.27
CA GLU A 62 22.13 -8.02 -6.41
C GLU A 62 23.00 -7.39 -7.51
N LEU A 63 22.90 -6.09 -7.78
CA LEU A 63 23.77 -5.39 -8.74
C LEU A 63 25.23 -5.32 -8.28
N ASP A 64 25.47 -5.18 -6.97
CA ASP A 64 26.81 -5.19 -6.40
C ASP A 64 27.51 -6.55 -6.64
N PHE A 65 26.75 -7.66 -6.68
CA PHE A 65 27.28 -8.97 -7.08
C PHE A 65 27.73 -9.01 -8.55
N PHE A 66 27.13 -8.22 -9.46
CA PHE A 66 27.47 -8.20 -10.88
C PHE A 66 28.55 -7.18 -11.26
N TYR A 67 28.76 -6.14 -10.45
CA TYR A 67 29.69 -5.04 -10.76
C TYR A 67 31.02 -5.10 -9.98
N ASN A 68 31.15 -6.04 -9.03
CA ASN A 68 32.31 -6.16 -8.15
C ASN A 68 33.15 -7.41 -8.47
N ASP A 69 33.41 -7.63 -9.76
CA ASP A 69 34.46 -8.50 -10.32
C ASP A 69 35.55 -7.63 -10.98
#